data_AF-A0A940AGT8-F1
#
_entry.id   AF-A0A940AGT8-F1
#
_cell.length_a   1.000
_cell.length_b   1.000
_cell.length_c   1.000
_cell.angle_alpha   90.00
_cell.angle_beta   90.00
_cell.angle_gamma   90.00
#
_symmetry.space_group_name_H-M   'P 1'
#
loop_
_entity.id
_entity.type
_entity.pdbx_description
1 polymer ?
#
loop_
_entity_poly.entity_id
_entity_poly.type
_entity_poly.pdbx_seq_one_letter_code
_entity_poly.pdbx_strand_id
1 'polypeptide(L)' 'MASINRYQTINDIPASKGKDVLLKILNSPRADIKKLQKIAADYEAKALEMDRNKKVIE' A
#
# COMPACT_ATOMS: atom_id res chain seq x y z
N MET A 1 -5.07 42.50 -3.51
CA MET A 1 -6.05 41.39 -3.50
C MET A 1 -5.39 40.21 -2.83
N ALA A 2 -5.89 39.77 -1.66
CA ALA A 2 -5.42 38.54 -1.04
C ALA A 2 -5.92 37.36 -1.88
N SER A 3 -5.01 36.55 -2.43
CA SER A 3 -5.37 35.29 -3.08
C SER A 3 -5.84 34.32 -2.00
N ILE A 4 -7.15 34.07 -1.94
CA ILE A 4 -7.70 33.06 -1.04
C ILE A 4 -7.30 31.70 -1.64
N ASN A 5 -6.28 31.05 -1.08
CA ASN A 5 -5.97 29.66 -1.37
C ASN A 5 -7.14 28.78 -0.92
N ARG A 6 -8.10 28.56 -1.83
CA ARG A 6 -9.17 27.58 -1.61
C ARG A 6 -8.58 26.20 -1.82
N TYR A 7 -8.38 25.47 -0.72
CA TYR A 7 -8.12 24.04 -0.80
C TYR A 7 -9.33 23.36 -1.45
N GLN A 8 -9.14 22.80 -2.63
CA GLN A 8 -10.16 21.97 -3.27
C GLN A 8 -10.29 20.67 -2.48
N THR A 9 -11.49 20.39 -1.99
CA THR A 9 -11.83 19.13 -1.35
C THR A 9 -12.33 18.13 -2.40
N ILE A 10 -12.36 16.84 -2.07
CA ILE A 10 -12.89 15.82 -2.99
C ILE A 10 -14.36 16.06 -3.37
N ASN A 11 -15.10 16.79 -2.54
CA ASN A 11 -16.49 17.16 -2.80
C ASN A 11 -16.62 18.19 -3.92
N ASP A 12 -15.57 19.01 -4.14
CA ASP A 12 -15.53 20.03 -5.18
C ASP A 12 -15.23 19.44 -6.57
N ILE A 13 -14.85 18.16 -6.65
CA ILE A 13 -14.62 17.45 -7.91
C ILE A 13 -15.99 17.01 -8.48
N PRO A 14 -16.30 17.29 -9.76
CA PRO A 14 -17.54 16.82 -10.39
C PRO A 14 -17.60 15.28 -10.45
N ALA A 15 -18.83 14.75 -10.46
CA ALA A 15 -19.05 13.30 -10.54
C ALA A 15 -18.45 12.74 -11.84
N SER A 16 -17.51 11.80 -11.69
CA SER A 16 -16.81 11.16 -12.79
C SER A 16 -16.20 9.84 -12.33
N LYS A 17 -15.87 8.95 -13.27
CA LYS A 17 -15.15 7.71 -12.98
C LYS A 17 -13.85 7.96 -12.21
N GLY A 18 -13.19 9.10 -12.47
CA GLY A 18 -11.97 9.50 -11.75
C GLY A 18 -12.23 9.82 -10.28
N LYS A 19 -13.32 10.54 -9.96
CA LYS A 19 -13.73 10.81 -8.58
C LYS A 19 -14.03 9.52 -7.81
N ASP A 20 -14.68 8.56 -8.45
CA ASP A 20 -15.02 7.27 -7.82
C ASP A 20 -13.77 6.47 -7.45
N VAL A 21 -12.76 6.47 -8.32
CA VAL A 21 -11.47 5.82 -8.05
C VAL A 21 -10.74 6.51 -6.91
N LEU A 22 -10.69 7.84 -6.89
CA LEU A 22 -10.06 8.60 -5.81
C LEU A 22 -10.75 8.35 -4.46
N LEU A 23 -12.08 8.31 -4.43
CA LEU A 23 -12.85 7.96 -3.23
C LEU A 23 -12.54 6.54 -2.76
N LYS A 24 -12.46 5.57 -3.68
CA LYS A 24 -12.07 4.19 -3.33
C LYS A 24 -10.67 4.13 -2.74
N ILE A 25 -9.70 4.86 -3.29
CA ILE A 25 -8.33 4.90 -2.78
C ILE A 25 -8.30 5.50 -1.38
N LEU A 26 -8.98 6.63 -1.16
CA LEU A 26 -9.00 7.31 0.14
C LEU A 26 -9.71 6.51 1.23
N ASN A 27 -10.76 5.78 0.87
CA ASN A 27 -11.52 4.94 1.79
C ASN A 27 -10.96 3.52 1.93
N SER A 28 -9.93 3.16 1.15
CA SER A 28 -9.29 1.86 1.30
C SER A 28 -8.50 1.83 2.61
N PRO A 29 -8.58 0.74 3.38
CA PRO A 29 -7.75 0.61 4.57
C PRO A 29 -6.29 0.73 4.16
N ARG A 30 -5.56 1.63 4.83
CA ARG A 30 -4.12 1.76 4.60
C ARG A 30 -3.48 0.42 4.91
N ALA A 31 -2.60 -0.02 4.02
CA ALA A 31 -1.84 -1.23 4.25
C ALA A 31 -1.06 -1.10 5.57
N ASP A 32 -1.17 -2.12 6.43
CA ASP A 32 -0.39 -2.18 7.66
C ASP A 32 1.06 -2.54 7.30
N ILE A 33 1.89 -1.50 7.16
CA ILE A 33 3.30 -1.63 6.77
C ILE A 33 4.05 -2.57 7.73
N LYS A 34 3.73 -2.55 9.03
CA LYS A 34 4.39 -3.43 10.02
C LYS A 34 4.03 -4.89 9.77
N LYS A 35 2.76 -5.16 9.47
CA LYS A 35 2.30 -6.52 9.12
C LYS A 35 2.97 -7.01 7.83
N LEU A 36 3.09 -6.15 6.81
CA LEU A 36 3.76 -6.49 5.55
C LEU A 36 5.25 -6.79 5.74
N GLN A 37 5.95 -6.00 6.56
CA GLN A 37 7.35 -6.24 6.90
C GLN A 37 7.55 -7.58 7.60
N LYS A 38 6.69 -7.93 8.56
CA LYS A 38 6.74 -9.23 9.23
C LYS A 38 6.57 -10.38 8.25
N ILE A 39 5.56 -10.29 7.37
CA ILE A 39 5.32 -11.30 6.34
C ILE A 39 6.54 -11.47 5.44
N ALA A 40 7.13 -10.37 4.97
CA ALA A 40 8.33 -10.41 4.12
C ALA A 40 9.50 -11.12 4.83
N ALA A 41 9.78 -10.78 6.09
CA ALA A 41 10.82 -11.42 6.88
C ALA A 41 10.58 -12.93 7.07
N ASP A 42 9.33 -13.33 7.34
CA ASP A 42 8.96 -14.74 7.50
C ASP A 42 9.18 -15.53 6.19
N TYR A 43 8.89 -14.93 5.03
CA TYR A 43 9.13 -15.54 3.72
C TYR A 43 10.62 -15.65 3.40
N GLU A 44 11.40 -14.61 3.68
CA GLU A 44 12.87 -14.64 3.51
C GLU A 44 13.51 -15.73 4.37
N ALA A 45 13.11 -15.85 5.63
CA ALA A 45 13.59 -16.89 6.54
C ALA A 45 13.29 -18.30 5.99
N LYS A 46 12.05 -18.54 5.55
CA LYS A 46 11.67 -19.83 4.93
C LYS A 46 12.45 -20.13 3.66
N ALA A 47 12.67 -19.13 2.79
CA ALA A 47 13.44 -19.32 1.58
C ALA A 47 14.89 -19.71 1.88
N LEU A 48 15.50 -19.09 2.89
CA LEU A 48 16.86 -19.42 3.33
C LEU A 48 16.96 -20.83 3.94
N GLU A 49 15.96 -21.26 4.72
CA GLU A 49 15.91 -22.64 5.23
C GLU A 49 15.83 -23.67 4.09
N MET A 50 15.00 -23.40 3.07
CA MET A 50 14.89 -24.27 1.91
C MET A 50 16.21 -24.36 1.11
N ASP A 51 16.92 -23.24 0.93
CA ASP A 51 18.23 -23.22 0.25
C ASP A 51 19.29 -24.01 1.03
N ARG A 52 19.33 -23.86 2.36
CA ARG A 52 20.24 -24.64 3.22
C ARG A 52 19.97 -26.13 3.14
N ASN A 53 18.69 -26.53 3.22
CA ASN A 53 18.32 -27.94 3.14
C ASN A 53 18.65 -28.57 1.79
N LYS A 54 18.61 -27.80 0.69
CA LYS A 54 19.06 -28.28 -0.62
C LYS A 54 20.56 -28.57 -0.66
N LYS A 55 21.37 -27.67 -0.09
CA LYS A 55 22.84 -27.82 -0.08
C LYS A 55 23.38 -28.93 0.82
N VAL A 56 22.59 -29.41 1.79
CA VAL A 56 22.99 -30.52 2.68
C VAL A 56 22.77 -31.90 2.04
N ILE A 57 21.95 -31.97 0.99
CA ILE A 57 21.60 -33.23 0.30
C ILE A 57 22.55 -33.52 -0.89
N GLU A 58 23.29 -32.51 -1.36
CA GLU A 58 24.36 -32.63 -2.38
C GLU A 58 25.72 -33.04 -1.75
#